data_AF-A0A8T4MTS2-F1
#
_entry.id   AF-A0A8T4MTS2-F1
#
_cell.length_a   1.000
_cell.length_b   1.000
_cell.length_c   1.000
_cell.angle_alpha   90.00
_cell.angle_beta   90.00
_cell.angle_gamma   90.00
#
_symmetry.space_group_name_H-M   'P 1'
#
loop_
_entity.id
_entity.type
_entity.pdbx_description
1 polymer ?
#
loop_
_entity_poly.entity_id
_entity_poly.type
_entity_poly.pdbx_seq_one_letter_code
_entity_poly.pdbx_strand_id
1 'polypeptide(L)'
;MVARRYNVKILTTGFGFLGPFLAAFVEPDEHQMVKKPKYQQIAILSAGVFTNLILALIFFLLMSLVFVTAYLPSGALFNTYTIGEVPIKNIEAIDGKIITDSSREGILRLIEDNNITNDLVLGSNGKSINLTKVIANNKTYYITVDKLKLQLDNNKILLYEDLPAINVGLRGSIVAINENKIEDYEDLTEVMKMYKPGDVVKITTIDTTEGKRETLKYEVVLAEDPYEKGRAVIGIGYLSTRESVLGQITDTFNFFKKPATHYEAKFNGDLILFIYNLIWWLAIINFSVALINMLPMGIFDGGRMFMLTVWSITGNEKIAQKSFKFATYFILVVLVLIMAGWIIAIF
;
A
#
# COMPACT_ATOMS: atom_id res chain seq x y z
N MET A 1 24.17 3.75 -28.69
CA MET A 1 23.90 3.32 -30.09
C MET A 1 23.32 4.45 -30.96
N VAL A 2 22.40 5.28 -30.46
CA VAL A 2 21.78 6.37 -31.24
C VAL A 2 22.76 7.49 -31.62
N ALA A 3 23.61 7.96 -30.70
CA ALA A 3 24.65 8.94 -31.00
C ALA A 3 25.61 8.46 -32.11
N ARG A 4 26.02 7.19 -32.05
CA ARG A 4 26.86 6.56 -33.09
C ARG A 4 26.16 6.51 -34.45
N ARG A 5 24.85 6.22 -34.50
CA ARG A 5 24.06 6.23 -35.74
C ARG A 5 24.07 7.60 -36.42
N TYR A 6 24.07 8.68 -35.64
CA TYR A 6 24.11 10.05 -36.16
C TYR A 6 25.52 10.64 -36.25
N ASN A 7 26.57 9.82 -36.09
CA ASN A 7 27.96 10.26 -36.09
C ASN A 7 28.23 11.38 -35.08
N VAL A 8 27.73 11.21 -33.86
CA VAL A 8 28.02 12.07 -32.71
C VAL A 8 28.83 11.25 -31.71
N LYS A 9 30.01 11.76 -31.32
CA LYS A 9 30.86 11.12 -30.30
C LYS A 9 30.28 11.35 -28.90
N ILE A 10 30.44 10.35 -28.03
CA ILE A 10 30.18 10.49 -26.60
C ILE A 10 31.49 10.83 -25.93
N LEU A 11 31.51 11.88 -25.12
CA LEU A 11 32.69 12.34 -24.40
C LEU A 11 32.77 11.68 -23.03
N THR A 12 31.67 11.74 -22.26
CA THR A 12 31.63 11.23 -20.89
C THR A 12 30.32 10.47 -20.64
N THR A 13 30.39 9.54 -19.67
CA THR A 13 29.21 8.86 -19.12
C THR A 13 29.41 8.76 -17.61
N GLY A 14 28.36 9.00 -16.84
CA GLY A 14 28.44 8.95 -15.39
C GLY A 14 27.11 8.65 -14.73
N PHE A 15 27.18 8.49 -13.41
CA PHE A 15 26.02 8.38 -12.53
C PHE A 15 26.12 9.45 -11.45
N GLY A 16 24.98 9.86 -10.92
CA GLY A 16 24.85 10.84 -9.85
C GLY A 16 23.67 10.52 -8.96
N PHE A 17 23.65 11.14 -7.78
CA PHE A 17 22.58 11.01 -6.80
C PHE A 17 21.98 12.39 -6.51
N LEU A 18 20.66 12.47 -6.50
CA LEU A 18 19.91 13.65 -6.05
C LEU A 18 18.97 13.22 -4.92
N GLY A 19 19.51 13.17 -3.69
CA GLY A 19 18.81 12.60 -2.54
C GLY A 19 18.56 11.09 -2.73
N PRO A 20 17.31 10.59 -2.63
CA PRO A 20 16.99 9.18 -2.86
C PRO A 20 17.00 8.78 -4.34
N PHE A 21 17.10 9.74 -5.27
CA PHE A 21 16.98 9.48 -6.70
C PHE A 21 18.34 9.29 -7.37
N LEU A 22 18.38 8.33 -8.29
CA LEU A 22 19.52 8.07 -9.16
C LEU A 22 19.38 8.84 -10.46
N ALA A 23 20.48 9.45 -10.89
CA ALA A 23 20.64 10.04 -12.21
C ALA A 23 21.77 9.32 -12.95
N ALA A 24 21.63 9.17 -14.26
CA ALA A 24 22.71 8.70 -15.12
C ALA A 24 22.78 9.64 -16.32
N PHE A 25 23.96 10.11 -16.66
CA PHE A 25 24.12 11.06 -17.75
C PHE A 25 25.11 10.55 -18.79
N VAL A 26 24.85 10.92 -20.04
CA VAL A 26 25.69 10.60 -21.19
C VAL A 26 25.90 11.92 -21.91
N GLU A 27 27.12 12.42 -21.96
CA GLU A 27 27.43 13.72 -22.53
C GLU A 27 27.95 13.55 -23.97
N PRO A 28 27.15 13.89 -25.00
CA PRO A 28 27.61 13.92 -26.37
C PRO A 28 28.50 15.13 -26.66
N ASP A 29 29.35 15.05 -27.70
CA ASP A 29 30.13 16.18 -28.20
C ASP A 29 29.19 17.30 -28.70
N GLU A 30 29.15 18.40 -27.95
CA GLU A 30 28.21 19.48 -28.23
C GLU A 30 28.44 20.20 -29.56
N HIS A 31 29.70 20.31 -29.98
CA HIS A 31 30.03 20.94 -31.26
C HIS A 31 29.50 20.11 -32.44
N GLN A 32 29.38 18.79 -32.26
CA GLN A 32 28.76 17.90 -33.24
C GLN A 32 27.23 17.92 -33.13
N MET A 33 26.69 17.93 -31.90
CA MET A 33 25.25 17.91 -31.64
C MET A 33 24.52 19.12 -32.23
N VAL A 34 25.03 20.34 -32.00
CA VAL A 34 24.37 21.58 -32.46
C VAL A 34 24.27 21.64 -33.98
N LYS A 35 25.18 20.97 -34.70
CA LYS A 35 25.16 20.90 -36.18
C LYS A 35 24.12 19.91 -36.72
N LYS A 36 23.55 19.04 -35.88
CA LYS A 36 22.54 18.06 -36.31
C LYS A 36 21.15 18.69 -36.37
N PRO A 37 20.27 18.19 -37.26
CA PRO A 37 18.85 18.55 -37.22
C PRO A 37 18.23 18.31 -35.85
N LYS A 38 17.27 19.16 -35.46
CA LYS A 38 16.63 19.12 -34.13
C LYS A 38 16.06 17.74 -33.78
N TYR A 39 15.43 17.05 -34.72
CA TYR A 39 14.88 15.72 -34.50
C TYR A 39 15.98 14.67 -34.18
N GLN A 40 17.18 14.82 -34.74
CA GLN A 40 18.31 13.94 -34.42
C GLN A 40 18.87 14.26 -33.03
N GLN A 41 18.95 15.54 -32.66
CA GLN A 41 19.33 15.95 -31.30
C GLN A 41 18.34 15.40 -30.27
N ILE A 42 17.03 15.57 -30.50
CA ILE A 42 15.97 15.02 -29.65
C ILE A 42 16.11 13.50 -29.52
N ALA A 43 16.31 12.79 -30.63
CA ALA A 43 16.46 11.33 -30.62
C ALA A 43 17.71 10.86 -29.82
N ILE A 44 18.81 11.61 -29.86
CA ILE A 44 20.02 11.29 -29.10
C ILE A 44 19.77 11.50 -27.60
N LEU A 45 19.18 12.64 -27.22
CA LEU A 45 18.86 12.99 -25.83
C LEU A 45 17.80 12.05 -25.23
N SER A 46 16.78 11.68 -26.02
CA SER A 46 15.71 10.79 -25.56
C SER A 46 16.14 9.33 -25.46
N ALA A 47 17.26 8.94 -26.07
CA ALA A 47 17.70 7.54 -26.12
C ALA A 47 17.96 6.96 -24.72
N GLY A 48 18.56 7.73 -23.82
CA GLY A 48 18.81 7.32 -22.44
C GLY A 48 17.51 7.13 -21.66
N VAL A 49 16.65 8.15 -21.66
CA VAL A 49 15.32 8.11 -21.01
C VAL A 49 14.50 6.94 -21.52
N PHE A 50 14.41 6.77 -22.84
CA PHE A 50 13.63 5.71 -23.48
C PHE A 50 14.15 4.32 -23.11
N THR A 51 15.47 4.11 -23.14
CA THR A 51 16.08 2.82 -22.76
C THR A 51 15.76 2.47 -21.32
N ASN A 52 15.88 3.43 -20.40
CA ASN A 52 15.58 3.22 -18.99
C ASN A 52 14.08 2.95 -18.76
N LEU A 53 13.16 3.63 -19.46
CA LEU A 53 11.73 3.31 -19.37
C LEU A 53 11.42 1.89 -19.87
N ILE A 54 12.03 1.46 -20.99
CA ILE A 54 11.89 0.09 -21.50
C ILE A 54 12.42 -0.92 -20.49
N LEU A 55 13.61 -0.69 -19.93
CA LEU A 55 14.21 -1.58 -18.94
C LEU A 55 13.34 -1.65 -17.68
N ALA A 56 12.82 -0.53 -17.19
CA ALA A 56 11.89 -0.51 -16.06
C ALA A 56 10.65 -1.35 -16.35
N LEU A 57 10.05 -1.22 -17.54
CA LEU A 57 8.90 -2.02 -17.96
C LEU A 57 9.25 -3.51 -18.04
N ILE A 58 10.38 -3.87 -18.64
CA ILE A 58 10.85 -5.26 -18.76
C ILE A 58 11.06 -5.87 -17.36
N PHE A 59 11.72 -5.15 -16.45
CA PHE A 59 11.93 -5.64 -15.08
C PHE A 59 10.61 -5.76 -14.32
N PHE A 60 9.66 -4.84 -14.52
CA PHE A 60 8.33 -4.96 -13.93
C PHE A 60 7.57 -6.19 -14.43
N LEU A 61 7.61 -6.46 -15.74
CA LEU A 61 7.01 -7.67 -16.33
C LEU A 61 7.72 -8.95 -15.86
N LEU A 62 9.06 -8.92 -15.78
CA LEU A 62 9.84 -10.03 -15.25
C LEU A 62 9.51 -10.28 -13.78
N MET A 63 9.34 -9.24 -12.98
CA MET A 63 8.93 -9.35 -11.58
C MET A 63 7.55 -10.01 -11.46
N SER A 64 6.59 -9.60 -12.27
CA SER A 64 5.26 -10.21 -12.32
C SER A 64 5.34 -11.70 -12.69
N LEU A 65 6.14 -12.04 -13.71
CA LEU A 65 6.38 -13.43 -14.12
C LEU A 65 7.01 -14.25 -12.99
N VAL A 66 8.07 -13.74 -12.35
CA VAL A 66 8.71 -14.38 -11.21
C VAL A 66 7.68 -14.58 -10.09
N PHE A 67 6.87 -13.59 -9.78
CA PHE A 67 5.85 -13.73 -8.75
C PHE A 67 4.85 -14.87 -9.05
N VAL A 68 4.21 -14.84 -10.22
CA VAL A 68 3.20 -15.84 -10.60
C VAL A 68 3.77 -17.25 -10.68
N THR A 69 5.04 -17.39 -11.09
CA THR A 69 5.70 -18.69 -11.20
C THR A 69 6.26 -19.20 -9.88
N ALA A 70 6.69 -18.32 -8.97
CA ALA A 70 7.46 -18.67 -7.79
C ALA A 70 6.67 -18.59 -6.48
N TYR A 71 5.51 -17.92 -6.47
CA TYR A 71 4.59 -17.87 -5.33
C TYR A 71 3.30 -18.65 -5.63
N LEU A 72 2.62 -19.09 -4.56
CA LEU A 72 1.30 -19.69 -4.59
C LEU A 72 0.39 -19.00 -3.57
N PRO A 73 -0.91 -18.85 -3.86
CA PRO A 73 -1.89 -18.47 -2.85
C PRO A 73 -1.92 -19.55 -1.73
N SER A 74 -1.88 -19.10 -0.49
CA SER A 74 -1.72 -19.95 0.70
C SER A 74 -2.49 -19.39 1.90
N GLY A 75 -3.64 -18.77 1.64
CA GLY A 75 -4.60 -18.38 2.67
C GLY A 75 -5.34 -17.08 2.37
N ALA A 76 -6.53 -16.95 2.95
CA ALA A 76 -7.29 -15.71 2.97
C ALA A 76 -6.73 -14.75 4.03
N LEU A 77 -6.36 -13.55 3.62
CA LEU A 77 -5.99 -12.46 4.52
C LEU A 77 -7.24 -11.70 4.96
N PHE A 78 -7.26 -11.33 6.23
CA PHE A 78 -8.13 -10.30 6.76
C PHE A 78 -7.29 -9.33 7.58
N ASN A 79 -7.69 -8.06 7.64
CA ASN A 79 -6.96 -7.02 8.35
C ASN A 79 -7.85 -6.23 9.32
N THR A 80 -9.11 -6.62 9.44
CA THR A 80 -10.07 -6.05 10.38
C THR A 80 -11.08 -7.10 10.81
N TYR A 81 -11.70 -6.88 11.97
CA TYR A 81 -12.97 -7.52 12.32
C TYR A 81 -14.12 -6.76 11.69
N THR A 82 -15.32 -7.35 11.70
CA THR A 82 -16.54 -6.68 11.27
C THR A 82 -16.77 -5.41 12.08
N ILE A 83 -17.00 -4.32 11.38
CA ILE A 83 -17.17 -2.98 11.96
C ILE A 83 -18.66 -2.66 12.04
N GLY A 84 -19.09 -2.13 13.18
CA GLY A 84 -20.35 -1.46 13.41
C GLY A 84 -20.13 0.04 13.58
N GLU A 85 -21.04 0.85 13.03
CA GLU A 85 -21.02 2.30 13.19
C GLU A 85 -21.97 2.72 14.32
N VAL A 86 -21.44 3.36 15.36
CA VAL A 86 -22.19 3.70 16.57
C VAL A 86 -22.10 5.21 16.85
N PRO A 87 -23.22 5.94 16.99
CA PRO A 87 -23.21 7.32 17.44
C PRO A 87 -22.61 7.44 18.86
N ILE A 88 -21.72 8.42 19.09
CA ILE A 88 -21.04 8.57 20.40
C ILE A 88 -22.04 8.69 21.56
N LYS A 89 -23.13 9.43 21.34
CA LYS A 89 -24.21 9.61 22.32
C LYS A 89 -24.90 8.31 22.76
N ASN A 90 -24.75 7.22 22.01
CA ASN A 90 -25.35 5.93 22.31
C ASN A 90 -24.39 5.01 23.08
N ILE A 91 -23.16 5.46 23.36
CA ILE A 91 -22.24 4.70 24.20
C ILE A 91 -22.68 4.83 25.66
N GLU A 92 -22.90 3.69 26.29
CA GLU A 92 -23.43 3.58 27.65
C GLU A 92 -22.33 3.30 28.66
N ALA A 93 -21.34 2.48 28.29
CA ALA A 93 -20.20 2.15 29.13
C ALA A 93 -18.93 1.81 28.35
N ILE A 94 -17.78 2.10 28.94
CA ILE A 94 -16.45 1.67 28.44
C ILE A 94 -15.78 0.94 29.60
N ASP A 95 -15.31 -0.28 29.34
CA ASP A 95 -14.63 -1.11 30.35
C ASP A 95 -15.45 -1.30 31.65
N GLY A 96 -16.76 -1.48 31.49
CA GLY A 96 -17.70 -1.59 32.63
C GLY A 96 -17.95 -0.28 33.39
N LYS A 97 -17.31 0.84 33.01
CA LYS A 97 -17.56 2.17 33.58
C LYS A 97 -18.65 2.89 32.78
N ILE A 98 -19.72 3.29 33.47
CA ILE A 98 -20.86 4.00 32.88
C ILE A 98 -20.42 5.40 32.45
N ILE A 99 -20.77 5.77 31.23
CA ILE A 99 -20.56 7.12 30.70
C ILE A 99 -21.65 8.04 31.25
N THR A 100 -21.24 9.07 31.99
CA THR A 100 -22.13 10.13 32.48
C THR A 100 -22.11 11.37 31.57
N ASP A 101 -21.02 11.56 30.83
CA ASP A 101 -20.82 12.64 29.87
C ASP A 101 -20.32 12.05 28.54
N SER A 102 -21.19 12.08 27.53
CA SER A 102 -20.90 11.53 26.19
C SER A 102 -20.14 12.51 25.28
N SER A 103 -19.73 13.68 25.80
CA SER A 103 -18.79 14.55 25.10
C SER A 103 -17.42 13.90 24.95
N ARG A 104 -16.62 14.41 24.01
CA ARG A 104 -15.23 13.99 23.83
C ARG A 104 -14.45 14.09 25.14
N GLU A 105 -14.54 15.23 25.82
CA GLU A 105 -13.85 15.51 27.06
C GLU A 105 -14.32 14.59 28.19
N GLY A 106 -15.63 14.32 28.26
CA GLY A 106 -16.21 13.39 29.23
C GLY A 106 -15.67 11.97 29.08
N ILE A 107 -15.60 11.47 27.84
CA ILE A 107 -15.07 10.13 27.53
C ILE A 107 -13.56 10.06 27.78
N LEU A 108 -12.80 11.10 27.41
CA LEU A 108 -11.36 11.16 27.67
C LEU A 108 -11.06 11.15 29.17
N ARG A 109 -11.78 11.95 29.95
CA ARG A 109 -11.66 11.96 31.42
C ARG A 109 -12.00 10.59 32.02
N LEU A 110 -13.08 9.96 31.58
CA LEU A 110 -13.44 8.62 32.06
C LEU A 110 -12.33 7.60 31.80
N ILE A 111 -11.68 7.65 30.64
CA ILE A 111 -10.53 6.78 30.30
C ILE A 111 -9.34 7.08 31.20
N GLU A 112 -8.99 8.35 31.39
CA GLU A 112 -7.83 8.79 32.17
C GLU A 112 -8.02 8.53 33.68
N ASP A 113 -9.14 8.96 34.25
CA ASP A 113 -9.46 8.85 35.68
C ASP A 113 -9.55 7.39 36.14
N ASN A 114 -9.97 6.48 35.25
CA ASN A 114 -10.09 5.05 35.56
C ASN A 114 -8.89 4.23 35.07
N ASN A 115 -7.87 4.85 34.47
CA ASN A 115 -6.73 4.17 33.83
C ASN A 115 -7.19 3.03 32.90
N ILE A 116 -8.21 3.28 32.09
CA ILE A 116 -8.74 2.27 31.17
C ILE A 116 -7.65 1.95 30.14
N THR A 117 -7.31 0.68 30.07
CA THR A 117 -6.37 0.15 29.08
C THR A 117 -7.06 -0.87 28.19
N ASN A 118 -6.32 -1.38 27.21
CA ASN A 118 -6.81 -2.46 26.38
C ASN A 118 -6.82 -3.75 27.20
N ASP A 119 -8.01 -4.21 27.58
CA ASP A 119 -8.19 -5.46 28.30
C ASP A 119 -7.83 -6.67 27.42
N LEU A 120 -7.37 -7.73 28.07
CA LEU A 120 -6.94 -8.95 27.42
C LEU A 120 -8.16 -9.73 26.91
N VAL A 121 -8.45 -9.69 25.61
CA VAL A 121 -9.31 -10.70 24.99
C VAL A 121 -8.48 -11.97 24.86
N LEU A 122 -8.79 -12.96 25.70
CA LEU A 122 -8.14 -14.27 25.69
C LEU A 122 -8.53 -15.01 24.42
N GLY A 123 -7.61 -15.11 23.46
CA GLY A 123 -7.77 -16.02 22.35
C GLY A 123 -7.79 -17.46 22.83
N SER A 124 -8.65 -18.29 22.23
CA SER A 124 -8.79 -19.72 22.57
C SER A 124 -7.49 -20.53 22.42
N ASN A 125 -6.52 -19.99 21.70
CA ASN A 125 -5.20 -20.56 21.44
C ASN A 125 -4.12 -20.14 22.47
N GLY A 126 -4.49 -19.42 23.53
CA GLY A 126 -3.56 -18.94 24.56
C GLY A 126 -2.79 -17.66 24.20
N LYS A 127 -3.03 -17.07 23.02
CA LYS A 127 -2.48 -15.77 22.65
C LYS A 127 -3.59 -14.72 22.65
N SER A 128 -3.31 -13.59 23.29
CA SER A 128 -4.32 -12.55 23.51
C SER A 128 -4.35 -11.49 22.43
N ILE A 129 -5.48 -10.80 22.35
CA ILE A 129 -5.64 -9.53 21.64
C ILE A 129 -6.10 -8.52 22.67
N ASN A 130 -5.42 -7.37 22.76
CA ASN A 130 -5.76 -6.37 23.75
C ASN A 130 -6.81 -5.42 23.15
N LEU A 131 -8.04 -5.47 23.66
CA LEU A 131 -9.16 -4.64 23.25
C LEU A 131 -9.98 -4.22 24.47
N THR A 132 -10.50 -3.00 24.43
CA THR A 132 -11.42 -2.49 25.44
C THR A 132 -12.86 -2.78 25.02
N LYS A 133 -13.65 -3.28 25.96
CA LYS A 133 -15.08 -3.50 25.78
C LYS A 133 -15.84 -2.18 25.83
N VAL A 134 -16.76 -1.99 24.88
CA VAL A 134 -17.66 -0.85 24.80
C VAL A 134 -19.10 -1.36 24.75
N ILE A 135 -20.00 -0.78 25.54
CA ILE A 135 -21.43 -1.09 25.50
C ILE A 135 -22.14 0.10 24.86
N ALA A 136 -22.90 -0.17 23.81
CA ALA A 136 -23.69 0.85 23.14
C ALA A 136 -24.97 0.24 22.54
N ASN A 137 -26.10 0.95 22.64
CA ASN A 137 -27.41 0.43 22.23
C ASN A 137 -27.72 -0.96 22.83
N ASN A 138 -27.34 -1.19 24.08
CA ASN A 138 -27.46 -2.48 24.75
C ASN A 138 -26.75 -3.66 24.03
N LYS A 139 -25.76 -3.37 23.18
CA LYS A 139 -24.89 -4.35 22.50
C LYS A 139 -23.45 -4.21 22.95
N THR A 140 -22.71 -5.30 22.91
CA THR A 140 -21.27 -5.33 23.20
C THR A 140 -20.48 -5.08 21.92
N TYR A 141 -19.42 -4.28 22.06
CA TYR A 141 -18.48 -3.91 21.03
C TYR A 141 -17.05 -3.92 21.57
N TYR A 142 -16.07 -3.89 20.68
CA TYR A 142 -14.65 -3.86 21.04
C TYR A 142 -13.88 -2.83 20.21
N ILE A 143 -12.87 -2.21 20.83
CA ILE A 143 -11.96 -1.27 20.16
C ILE A 143 -10.68 -1.12 20.99
N THR A 144 -9.57 -0.68 20.40
CA THR A 144 -8.43 -0.24 21.21
C THR A 144 -8.63 1.20 21.73
N VAL A 145 -8.16 1.49 22.94
CA VAL A 145 -8.20 2.84 23.53
C VAL A 145 -7.63 3.89 22.58
N ASP A 146 -6.50 3.61 21.92
CA ASP A 146 -5.89 4.56 20.98
C ASP A 146 -6.79 4.85 19.79
N LYS A 147 -7.40 3.82 19.17
CA LYS A 147 -8.34 3.99 18.06
C LYS A 147 -9.62 4.68 18.51
N LEU A 148 -10.06 4.46 19.74
CA LEU A 148 -11.21 5.14 20.29
C LEU A 148 -10.92 6.64 20.41
N LYS A 149 -9.81 7.02 21.06
CA LYS A 149 -9.39 8.42 21.24
C LYS A 149 -9.29 9.18 19.91
N LEU A 150 -8.72 8.55 18.88
CA LEU A 150 -8.59 9.14 17.54
C LEU A 150 -9.92 9.42 16.84
N GLN A 151 -11.01 8.76 17.24
CA GLN A 151 -12.31 8.88 16.60
C GLN A 151 -13.30 9.77 17.37
N LEU A 152 -12.97 10.23 18.58
CA LEU A 152 -13.88 11.02 19.42
C LEU A 152 -14.22 12.41 18.85
N ASP A 153 -13.51 12.88 17.82
CA ASP A 153 -13.85 14.13 17.10
C ASP A 153 -15.03 13.94 16.12
N ASN A 154 -15.41 12.70 15.81
CA ASN A 154 -16.48 12.39 14.88
C ASN A 154 -17.81 12.18 15.62
N ASN A 155 -18.95 12.47 14.99
CA ASN A 155 -20.27 12.20 15.58
C ASN A 155 -20.56 10.70 15.81
N LYS A 156 -19.82 9.84 15.11
CA LYS A 156 -19.96 8.39 15.14
C LYS A 156 -18.59 7.76 15.19
N ILE A 157 -18.52 6.61 15.84
CA ILE A 157 -17.30 5.82 15.99
C ILE A 157 -17.48 4.45 15.36
N LEU A 158 -16.37 3.92 14.83
CA LEU A 158 -16.29 2.59 14.28
C LEU A 158 -15.80 1.64 15.36
N LEU A 159 -16.65 0.70 15.75
CA LEU A 159 -16.38 -0.30 16.75
C LEU A 159 -16.41 -1.70 16.13
N TYR A 160 -15.65 -2.65 16.66
CA TYR A 160 -15.75 -4.04 16.25
C TYR A 160 -16.97 -4.70 16.90
N GLU A 161 -17.80 -5.34 16.08
CA GLU A 161 -18.97 -6.10 16.54
C GLU A 161 -18.52 -7.31 17.37
N ASP A 162 -19.31 -7.66 18.39
CA ASP A 162 -19.14 -8.88 19.20
C ASP A 162 -19.49 -10.13 18.38
N LEU A 163 -18.55 -10.55 17.54
CA LEU A 163 -18.67 -11.69 16.63
C LEU A 163 -17.57 -12.75 16.89
N PRO A 164 -17.77 -14.00 16.44
CA PRO A 164 -16.94 -15.13 16.86
C PRO A 164 -15.43 -14.93 16.69
N ALA A 165 -14.99 -14.28 15.61
CA ALA A 165 -13.59 -14.01 15.28
C ALA A 165 -12.87 -13.22 16.37
N ILE A 166 -13.50 -12.16 16.90
CA ILE A 166 -12.87 -11.31 17.91
C ILE A 166 -12.80 -12.05 19.25
N ASN A 167 -13.85 -12.80 19.58
CA ASN A 167 -13.99 -13.55 20.82
C ASN A 167 -12.97 -14.69 20.95
N VAL A 168 -12.66 -15.36 19.84
CA VAL A 168 -11.64 -16.42 19.84
C VAL A 168 -10.22 -15.91 19.60
N GLY A 169 -10.06 -14.60 19.37
CA GLY A 169 -8.77 -13.99 19.04
C GLY A 169 -8.21 -14.46 17.69
N LEU A 170 -9.08 -14.62 16.68
CA LEU A 170 -8.71 -15.09 15.36
C LEU A 170 -7.72 -14.11 14.71
N ARG A 171 -6.58 -14.61 14.23
CA ARG A 171 -5.56 -13.79 13.55
C ARG A 171 -4.74 -14.63 12.58
N GLY A 172 -3.90 -13.97 11.80
CA GLY A 172 -3.14 -14.62 10.75
C GLY A 172 -4.00 -14.92 9.51
N SER A 173 -3.38 -15.52 8.50
CA SER A 173 -4.06 -15.88 7.26
C SER A 173 -4.87 -17.16 7.47
N ILE A 174 -6.13 -17.20 7.07
CA ILE A 174 -6.97 -18.40 7.16
C ILE A 174 -6.57 -19.36 6.06
N VAL A 175 -6.07 -20.54 6.43
CA VAL A 175 -5.57 -21.55 5.48
C VAL A 175 -6.45 -22.79 5.38
N ALA A 176 -7.33 -23.01 6.36
CA ALA A 176 -8.31 -24.08 6.32
C ALA A 176 -9.52 -23.80 7.22
N ILE A 177 -10.68 -24.32 6.83
CA ILE A 177 -11.87 -24.44 7.67
C ILE A 177 -12.33 -25.90 7.61
N ASN A 178 -12.27 -26.60 8.75
CA ASN A 178 -12.41 -28.05 8.85
C ASN A 178 -11.44 -28.77 7.91
N GLU A 179 -11.94 -29.55 6.96
CA GLU A 179 -11.14 -30.26 5.95
C GLU A 179 -10.93 -29.46 4.66
N ASN A 180 -11.64 -28.32 4.50
CA ASN A 180 -11.53 -27.50 3.31
C ASN A 180 -10.30 -26.59 3.40
N LYS A 181 -9.41 -26.71 2.41
CA LYS A 181 -8.27 -25.81 2.23
C LYS A 181 -8.75 -24.47 1.68
N ILE A 182 -8.17 -23.38 2.19
CA ILE A 182 -8.43 -22.01 1.75
C ILE A 182 -7.14 -21.46 1.13
N GLU A 183 -7.15 -21.17 -0.17
CA GLU A 183 -5.99 -20.56 -0.85
C GLU A 183 -6.11 -19.04 -0.90
N ASP A 184 -7.33 -18.52 -1.00
CA ASP A 184 -7.61 -17.08 -1.04
C ASP A 184 -8.98 -16.71 -0.44
N TYR A 185 -9.34 -15.42 -0.52
CA TYR A 185 -10.58 -14.90 0.04
C TYR A 185 -11.85 -15.35 -0.72
N GLU A 186 -11.72 -15.70 -2.01
CA GLU A 186 -12.83 -16.25 -2.80
C GLU A 186 -13.16 -17.66 -2.29
N ASP A 187 -12.15 -18.51 -2.13
CA ASP A 187 -12.29 -19.85 -1.54
C ASP A 187 -12.94 -19.78 -0.15
N LEU A 188 -12.47 -18.85 0.69
CA LEU A 188 -13.05 -18.63 2.01
C LEU A 188 -14.54 -18.32 1.92
N THR A 189 -14.91 -17.43 1.00
CA THR A 189 -16.31 -17.03 0.79
C THR A 189 -17.16 -18.20 0.30
N GLU A 190 -16.62 -19.05 -0.58
CA GLU A 190 -17.31 -20.24 -1.07
C GLU A 190 -17.50 -21.30 0.02
N VAL A 191 -16.46 -21.57 0.81
CA VAL A 191 -16.52 -22.52 1.93
C VAL A 191 -17.50 -22.04 3.00
N MET A 192 -17.54 -20.74 3.29
CA MET A 192 -18.49 -20.18 4.28
C MET A 192 -19.96 -20.32 3.87
N LYS A 193 -20.28 -20.39 2.57
CA LYS A 193 -21.66 -20.62 2.08
C LYS A 193 -22.19 -22.02 2.41
N MET A 194 -21.32 -22.97 2.76
CA MET A 194 -21.69 -24.34 3.10
C MET A 194 -22.27 -24.47 4.52
N TYR A 195 -22.09 -23.47 5.36
CA TYR A 195 -22.45 -23.50 6.78
C TYR A 195 -23.63 -22.60 7.13
N LYS A 196 -24.23 -22.84 8.29
CA LYS A 196 -25.33 -22.08 8.86
C LYS A 196 -24.94 -21.44 10.20
N PRO A 197 -25.64 -20.38 10.63
CA PRO A 197 -25.49 -19.85 11.97
C PRO A 197 -25.66 -20.96 13.02
N GLY A 198 -24.75 -21.01 14.00
CA GLY A 198 -24.72 -22.03 15.05
C GLY A 198 -23.82 -23.24 14.75
N ASP A 199 -23.36 -23.42 13.50
CA ASP A 199 -22.40 -24.49 13.19
C ASP A 199 -21.06 -24.26 13.89
N VAL A 200 -20.42 -25.35 14.31
CA VAL A 200 -19.08 -25.32 14.91
C VAL A 200 -18.05 -25.68 13.84
N VAL A 201 -17.07 -24.80 13.64
CA VAL A 201 -16.00 -24.99 12.64
C VAL A 201 -14.63 -24.89 13.27
N LYS A 202 -13.69 -25.70 12.78
CA LYS A 202 -12.28 -25.65 13.13
C LYS A 202 -11.52 -24.79 12.12
N ILE A 203 -11.08 -23.61 12.52
CA ILE A 203 -10.34 -22.71 11.65
C ILE A 203 -8.85 -22.89 11.92
N THR A 204 -8.08 -23.12 10.86
CA THR A 204 -6.61 -23.12 10.93
C THR A 204 -6.09 -21.87 10.26
N THR A 205 -5.18 -21.18 10.93
CA THR A 205 -4.53 -19.98 10.43
C THR A 205 -3.01 -20.10 10.51
N ILE A 206 -2.33 -19.27 9.73
CA ILE A 206 -0.88 -19.09 9.81
C ILE A 206 -0.60 -17.64 10.20
N ASP A 207 0.01 -17.47 11.37
CA ASP A 207 0.41 -16.18 11.91
C ASP A 207 1.93 -16.00 11.77
N THR A 208 2.34 -14.80 11.36
CA THR A 208 3.74 -14.43 11.12
C THR A 208 4.15 -13.14 11.83
N THR A 209 3.31 -12.56 12.70
CA THR A 209 3.53 -11.22 13.28
C THR A 209 4.77 -11.10 14.18
N GLU A 210 5.35 -12.21 14.65
CA GLU A 210 6.53 -12.24 15.53
C GLU A 210 7.79 -12.80 14.82
N GLY A 211 7.82 -12.78 13.49
CA GLY A 211 8.93 -13.34 12.71
C GLY A 211 9.04 -14.88 12.79
N LYS A 212 8.13 -15.53 13.51
CA LYS A 212 7.95 -16.98 13.54
C LYS A 212 6.64 -17.33 12.85
N ARG A 213 6.71 -18.34 11.98
CA ARG A 213 5.52 -18.94 11.38
C ARG A 213 4.89 -19.87 12.40
N GLU A 214 3.68 -19.53 12.85
CA GLU A 214 2.94 -20.32 13.82
C GLU A 214 1.61 -20.76 13.23
N THR A 215 1.27 -22.05 13.39
CA THR A 215 -0.04 -22.57 13.00
C THR A 215 -0.97 -22.49 14.20
N LEU A 216 -2.01 -21.68 14.10
CA LEU A 216 -3.00 -21.50 15.15
C LEU A 216 -4.29 -22.20 14.75
N LYS A 217 -4.92 -22.90 15.69
CA LYS A 217 -6.19 -23.60 15.51
C LYS A 217 -7.23 -23.01 16.45
N TYR A 218 -8.42 -22.79 15.91
CA TYR A 218 -9.55 -22.19 16.62
C TYR A 218 -10.76 -23.08 16.44
N GLU A 219 -11.55 -23.24 17.50
CA GLU A 219 -12.89 -23.81 17.41
C GLU A 219 -13.88 -22.67 17.56
N VAL A 220 -14.69 -22.46 16.53
CA VAL A 220 -15.50 -21.25 16.38
C VAL A 220 -16.94 -21.66 16.12
N VAL A 221 -17.87 -21.15 16.93
CA VAL A 221 -19.30 -21.26 16.68
C VAL A 221 -19.70 -20.09 15.79
N LEU A 222 -20.22 -20.36 14.60
CA LEU A 222 -20.59 -19.33 13.64
C LEU A 222 -21.80 -18.53 14.13
N ALA A 223 -21.75 -17.21 13.95
CA ALA A 223 -22.86 -16.32 14.30
C ALA A 223 -23.76 -16.07 13.09
N GLU A 224 -24.97 -15.56 13.34
CA GLU A 224 -25.81 -14.99 12.29
C GLU A 224 -25.30 -13.60 11.93
N ASP A 225 -25.27 -13.29 10.64
CA ASP A 225 -24.85 -11.99 10.15
C ASP A 225 -25.83 -10.90 10.64
N PRO A 226 -25.31 -9.81 11.27
CA PRO A 226 -26.16 -8.73 11.77
C PRO A 226 -26.88 -7.94 10.65
N TYR A 227 -26.42 -8.04 9.41
CA TYR A 227 -26.94 -7.33 8.24
C TYR A 227 -27.68 -8.25 7.26
N GLU A 228 -27.39 -9.55 7.26
CA GLU A 228 -28.00 -10.54 6.36
C GLU A 228 -28.54 -11.78 7.10
N LYS A 229 -29.84 -11.78 7.41
CA LYS A 229 -30.49 -12.89 8.12
C LYS A 229 -30.25 -14.25 7.46
N GLY A 230 -29.91 -15.25 8.27
CA GLY A 230 -29.62 -16.61 7.85
C GLY A 230 -28.22 -16.83 7.26
N ARG A 231 -27.41 -15.78 7.04
CA ARG A 231 -26.00 -15.92 6.62
C ARG A 231 -25.12 -16.22 7.84
N ALA A 232 -24.29 -17.26 7.73
CA ALA A 232 -23.29 -17.60 8.76
C ALA A 232 -22.07 -16.69 8.62
N VAL A 233 -21.55 -16.17 9.75
CA VAL A 233 -20.34 -15.35 9.77
C VAL A 233 -19.38 -15.72 10.89
N ILE A 234 -18.10 -15.50 10.60
CA ILE A 234 -17.02 -15.54 11.59
C ILE A 234 -16.79 -14.15 12.18
N GLY A 235 -16.98 -13.06 11.41
CA GLY A 235 -16.81 -11.68 11.90
C GLY A 235 -15.48 -11.01 11.52
N ILE A 236 -14.97 -11.32 10.33
CA ILE A 236 -13.74 -10.73 9.77
C ILE A 236 -14.04 -9.92 8.51
N GLY A 237 -13.12 -9.03 8.14
CA GLY A 237 -13.19 -8.25 6.91
C GLY A 237 -11.82 -7.91 6.35
N TYR A 238 -11.80 -7.51 5.09
CA TYR A 238 -10.63 -6.96 4.44
C TYR A 238 -10.91 -5.54 3.99
N LEU A 239 -10.42 -4.57 4.76
CA LEU A 239 -10.49 -3.17 4.39
C LEU A 239 -9.31 -2.85 3.49
N SER A 240 -9.58 -2.74 2.20
CA SER A 240 -8.58 -2.37 1.22
C SER A 240 -8.31 -0.85 1.28
N THR A 241 -7.06 -0.42 1.21
CA THR A 241 -6.66 1.01 1.13
C THR A 241 -6.96 1.66 -0.24
N ARG A 242 -7.91 1.08 -0.99
CA ARG A 242 -8.18 1.30 -2.42
C ARG A 242 -8.69 2.68 -2.79
N GLU A 243 -9.20 3.46 -1.85
CA GLU A 243 -9.81 4.75 -2.18
C GLU A 243 -8.79 5.88 -2.40
N SER A 244 -7.54 5.70 -1.98
CA SER A 244 -6.49 6.69 -2.24
C SER A 244 -5.92 6.58 -3.65
N VAL A 245 -5.52 7.71 -4.25
CA VAL A 245 -4.78 7.75 -5.53
C VAL A 245 -3.54 6.84 -5.47
N LEU A 246 -2.86 6.81 -4.32
CA LEU A 246 -1.74 5.93 -4.10
C LEU A 246 -2.15 4.44 -4.14
N GLY A 247 -3.31 4.10 -3.56
CA GLY A 247 -3.91 2.76 -3.62
C GLY A 247 -4.16 2.29 -5.05
N GLN A 248 -4.76 3.15 -5.89
CA GLN A 248 -5.02 2.83 -7.30
C GLN A 248 -3.72 2.61 -8.10
N ILE A 249 -2.69 3.41 -7.82
CA ILE A 249 -1.36 3.22 -8.39
C ILE A 249 -0.79 1.87 -7.94
N THR A 250 -0.84 1.56 -6.64
CA THR A 250 -0.31 0.29 -6.12
C THR A 250 -1.04 -0.92 -6.68
N ASP A 251 -2.35 -0.83 -6.94
CA ASP A 251 -3.14 -1.91 -7.55
C ASP A 251 -2.74 -2.12 -9.02
N THR A 252 -2.54 -1.03 -9.76
CA THR A 252 -2.04 -1.09 -11.14
C THR A 252 -0.71 -1.85 -11.20
N PHE A 253 0.19 -1.62 -10.23
CA PHE A 253 1.47 -2.33 -10.14
C PHE A 253 1.38 -3.74 -9.50
N ASN A 254 0.26 -4.13 -8.90
CA ASN A 254 0.04 -5.45 -8.30
C ASN A 254 -1.08 -6.24 -8.99
N PHE A 255 -1.40 -5.93 -10.25
CA PHE A 255 -2.50 -6.54 -11.02
C PHE A 255 -2.49 -8.08 -11.06
N PHE A 256 -1.32 -8.70 -10.85
CA PHE A 256 -1.10 -10.14 -10.85
C PHE A 256 -1.37 -10.81 -9.48
N LYS A 257 -1.67 -10.03 -8.44
CA LYS A 257 -1.99 -10.54 -7.10
C LYS A 257 -3.50 -10.50 -6.88
N LYS A 258 -4.06 -11.62 -6.45
CA LYS A 258 -5.42 -11.65 -5.90
C LYS A 258 -5.50 -10.81 -4.62
N PRO A 259 -6.58 -10.05 -4.41
CA PRO A 259 -6.76 -9.25 -3.21
C PRO A 259 -6.99 -10.13 -1.99
N ALA A 260 -6.70 -9.60 -0.80
CA ALA A 260 -6.95 -10.31 0.46
C ALA A 260 -6.36 -11.74 0.47
N THR A 261 -5.22 -11.95 -0.19
CA THR A 261 -4.62 -13.27 -0.37
C THR A 261 -3.20 -13.28 0.15
N HIS A 262 -2.89 -14.27 0.99
CA HIS A 262 -1.54 -14.56 1.45
C HIS A 262 -0.82 -15.39 0.40
N TYR A 263 0.43 -15.06 0.11
CA TYR A 263 1.25 -15.79 -0.86
C TYR A 263 2.47 -16.38 -0.18
N GLU A 264 2.74 -17.65 -0.44
CA GLU A 264 3.95 -18.32 0.00
C GLU A 264 4.84 -18.69 -1.18
N ALA A 265 6.14 -18.62 -0.95
CA ALA A 265 7.16 -19.06 -1.88
C ALA A 265 7.10 -20.58 -2.07
N LYS A 266 7.12 -21.06 -3.32
CA LYS A 266 7.08 -22.49 -3.67
C LYS A 266 8.27 -23.27 -3.14
N PHE A 267 9.44 -22.63 -3.10
CA PHE A 267 10.69 -23.22 -2.64
C PHE A 267 11.65 -22.12 -2.21
N ASN A 268 12.51 -22.36 -1.21
CA ASN A 268 13.55 -21.43 -0.77
C ASN A 268 13.09 -19.95 -0.72
N GLY A 269 12.24 -19.63 0.27
CA GLY A 269 11.58 -18.33 0.38
C GLY A 269 12.56 -17.15 0.39
N ASP A 270 13.71 -17.31 1.04
CA ASP A 270 14.75 -16.27 1.10
C ASP A 270 15.33 -15.96 -0.28
N LEU A 271 15.61 -17.00 -1.08
CA LEU A 271 16.13 -16.83 -2.43
C LEU A 271 15.10 -16.16 -3.35
N ILE A 272 13.83 -16.62 -3.31
CA ILE A 272 12.77 -16.04 -4.13
C ILE A 272 12.55 -14.57 -3.73
N LEU A 273 12.50 -14.27 -2.44
CA LEU A 273 12.35 -12.92 -1.94
C LEU A 273 13.54 -12.03 -2.35
N PHE A 274 14.76 -12.55 -2.28
CA PHE A 274 15.96 -11.85 -2.76
C PHE A 274 15.86 -11.52 -4.26
N ILE A 275 15.54 -12.50 -5.10
CA ILE A 275 15.39 -12.31 -6.55
C ILE A 275 14.28 -11.30 -6.86
N TYR A 276 13.12 -11.44 -6.21
CA TYR A 276 12.00 -10.51 -6.35
C TYR A 276 12.42 -9.08 -6.00
N ASN A 277 13.08 -8.89 -4.86
CA ASN A 277 13.57 -7.58 -4.41
C ASN A 277 14.64 -7.02 -5.35
N LEU A 278 15.55 -7.85 -5.86
CA LEU A 278 16.57 -7.42 -6.82
C LEU A 278 15.91 -6.89 -8.11
N ILE A 279 14.94 -7.61 -8.66
CA ILE A 279 14.23 -7.18 -9.87
C ILE A 279 13.43 -5.89 -9.60
N TRP A 280 12.77 -5.79 -8.44
CA TRP A 280 12.10 -4.57 -8.01
C TRP A 280 13.08 -3.38 -7.94
N TRP A 281 14.26 -3.57 -7.37
CA TRP A 281 15.31 -2.54 -7.33
C TRP A 281 15.81 -2.18 -8.74
N LEU A 282 15.98 -3.14 -9.64
CA LEU A 282 16.34 -2.84 -11.03
C LEU A 282 15.25 -2.03 -11.73
N ALA A 283 13.97 -2.36 -11.52
CA ALA A 283 12.85 -1.61 -12.07
C ALA A 283 12.81 -0.17 -11.53
N ILE A 284 12.89 0.02 -10.21
CA ILE A 284 12.81 1.34 -9.57
C ILE A 284 14.01 2.22 -9.95
N ILE A 285 15.21 1.66 -10.06
CA ILE A 285 16.42 2.39 -10.47
C ILE A 285 16.26 2.91 -11.90
N ASN A 286 15.89 2.03 -12.84
CA ASN A 286 15.69 2.42 -14.23
C ASN A 286 14.57 3.47 -14.37
N PHE A 287 13.45 3.28 -13.66
CA PHE A 287 12.36 4.24 -13.66
C PHE A 287 12.79 5.60 -13.09
N SER A 288 13.53 5.61 -11.99
CA SER A 288 14.03 6.84 -11.35
C SER A 288 14.98 7.61 -12.27
N VAL A 289 15.94 6.91 -12.88
CA VAL A 289 16.87 7.54 -13.83
C VAL A 289 16.12 8.12 -15.03
N ALA A 290 15.12 7.41 -15.56
CA ALA A 290 14.29 7.92 -16.64
C ALA A 290 13.53 9.19 -16.22
N LEU A 291 12.92 9.20 -15.04
CA LEU A 291 12.17 10.34 -14.53
C LEU A 291 13.06 11.57 -14.33
N ILE A 292 14.19 11.42 -13.63
CA ILE A 292 15.12 12.53 -13.37
C ILE A 292 15.65 13.10 -14.68
N ASN A 293 16.06 12.23 -15.62
CA ASN A 293 16.56 12.68 -16.91
C ASN A 293 15.48 13.30 -17.78
N MET A 294 14.19 13.05 -17.53
CA MET A 294 13.08 13.68 -18.25
C MET A 294 12.74 15.08 -17.70
N LEU A 295 13.21 15.45 -16.51
CA LEU A 295 12.89 16.74 -15.91
C LEU A 295 13.37 17.89 -16.81
N PRO A 296 12.53 18.92 -17.04
CA PRO A 296 12.90 20.10 -17.82
C PRO A 296 13.82 21.01 -17.00
N MET A 297 15.05 20.56 -16.74
CA MET A 297 16.10 21.28 -16.04
C MET A 297 17.39 21.24 -16.86
N GLY A 298 18.16 22.33 -16.83
CA GLY A 298 19.33 22.50 -17.70
C GLY A 298 20.47 21.50 -17.44
N ILE A 299 20.50 20.90 -16.25
CA ILE A 299 21.48 19.88 -15.87
C ILE A 299 21.15 18.48 -16.41
N PHE A 300 19.94 18.27 -16.93
CA PHE A 300 19.45 16.98 -17.42
C PHE A 300 19.09 17.04 -18.90
N ASP A 301 19.14 15.89 -19.58
CA ASP A 301 18.80 15.76 -21.00
C ASP A 301 17.38 16.28 -21.31
N GLY A 302 16.46 16.11 -20.36
CA GLY A 302 15.07 16.54 -20.42
C GLY A 302 14.89 18.04 -20.62
N GLY A 303 15.81 18.87 -20.12
CA GLY A 303 15.75 20.32 -20.34
C GLY A 303 15.92 20.69 -21.80
N ARG A 304 16.97 20.17 -22.44
CA ARG A 304 17.23 20.41 -23.85
C ARG A 304 16.23 19.70 -24.75
N MET A 305 15.82 18.48 -24.38
CA MET A 305 14.77 17.75 -25.08
C MET A 305 13.46 18.53 -25.08
N PHE A 306 13.03 19.05 -23.92
CA PHE A 306 11.83 19.85 -23.79
C PHE A 306 11.92 21.12 -24.64
N MET A 307 13.03 21.85 -24.54
CA MET A 307 13.24 23.08 -25.30
C MET A 307 13.20 22.85 -26.81
N LEU A 308 13.92 21.84 -27.31
CA LEU A 308 13.94 21.50 -28.74
C LEU A 308 12.56 21.02 -29.21
N THR A 309 11.82 20.29 -28.37
CA THR A 309 10.48 19.80 -28.70
C THR A 309 9.49 20.96 -28.83
N VAL A 310 9.42 21.85 -27.83
CA VAL A 310 8.55 23.04 -27.89
C VAL A 310 8.94 23.94 -29.06
N TRP A 311 10.24 24.12 -29.32
CA TRP A 311 10.68 24.91 -30.46
C TRP A 311 10.31 24.26 -31.80
N SER A 312 10.41 22.93 -31.92
CA SER A 312 10.05 22.22 -33.14
C SER A 312 8.55 22.27 -33.42
N ILE A 313 7.71 22.29 -32.38
CA ILE A 313 6.24 22.38 -32.50
C ILE A 313 5.79 23.82 -32.78
N THR A 314 6.33 24.80 -32.06
CA THR A 314 5.87 26.20 -32.12
C THR A 314 6.57 27.03 -33.19
N GLY A 315 7.70 26.56 -33.72
CA GLY A 315 8.58 27.33 -34.60
C GLY A 315 9.27 28.52 -33.93
N ASN A 316 9.00 28.81 -32.65
CA ASN A 316 9.45 30.04 -31.99
C ASN A 316 10.34 29.73 -30.78
N GLU A 317 11.62 30.10 -30.89
CA GLU A 317 12.62 29.86 -29.85
C GLU A 317 12.30 30.62 -28.55
N LYS A 318 11.75 31.84 -28.64
CA LYS A 318 11.38 32.64 -27.46
C LYS A 318 10.27 31.98 -26.66
N ILE A 319 9.31 31.33 -27.35
CA ILE A 319 8.25 30.57 -26.68
C ILE A 319 8.86 29.35 -25.98
N ALA A 320 9.73 28.59 -26.65
CA ALA A 320 10.41 27.46 -26.05
C ALA A 320 11.22 27.84 -24.79
N GLN A 321 11.96 28.96 -24.82
CA GLN A 321 12.68 29.47 -23.66
C GLN A 321 11.76 29.85 -22.50
N LYS A 322 10.64 30.55 -22.79
CA LYS A 322 9.65 30.91 -21.77
C LYS A 322 8.98 29.68 -21.15
N SER A 323 8.57 28.72 -21.98
CA SER A 323 7.97 27.46 -21.53
C SER A 323 8.94 26.65 -20.69
N PHE A 324 10.21 26.57 -21.09
CA PHE A 324 11.25 25.87 -20.32
C PHE A 324 11.44 26.51 -18.94
N LYS A 325 11.66 27.83 -18.88
CA LYS A 325 11.79 28.56 -17.60
C LYS A 325 10.56 28.35 -16.71
N PHE A 326 9.36 28.48 -17.28
CA PHE A 326 8.12 28.24 -16.56
C PHE A 326 8.06 26.82 -15.99
N ALA A 327 8.31 25.80 -16.80
CA ALA A 327 8.29 24.40 -16.37
C ALA A 327 9.33 24.11 -15.27
N THR A 328 10.56 24.63 -15.42
CA THR A 328 11.60 24.53 -14.40
C THR A 328 11.17 25.16 -13.08
N TYR A 329 10.72 26.43 -13.10
CA TYR A 329 10.30 27.12 -11.87
C TYR A 329 9.07 26.48 -11.25
N PHE A 330 8.10 26.07 -12.05
CA PHE A 330 6.92 25.37 -11.57
C PHE A 330 7.29 24.09 -10.81
N ILE A 331 8.16 23.25 -11.38
CA ILE A 331 8.62 22.02 -10.71
C ILE A 331 9.40 22.34 -9.42
N LEU A 332 10.28 23.34 -9.44
CA LEU A 332 11.02 23.76 -8.25
C LEU A 332 10.07 24.26 -7.14
N VAL A 333 9.05 25.05 -7.49
CA VAL A 333 8.04 25.52 -6.53
C VAL A 333 7.25 24.34 -5.97
N VAL A 334 6.79 23.40 -6.81
CA VAL A 334 6.09 22.19 -6.36
C VAL A 334 6.98 21.37 -5.42
N LEU A 335 8.27 21.19 -5.73
CA LEU A 335 9.22 20.50 -4.85
C LEU A 335 9.38 21.22 -3.51
N VAL A 336 9.52 22.54 -3.50
CA VAL A 336 9.61 23.33 -2.26
C VAL A 336 8.34 23.22 -1.42
N LEU A 337 7.15 23.27 -2.05
CA LEU A 337 5.87 23.09 -1.36
C LEU A 337 5.74 21.70 -0.75
N ILE A 338 6.15 20.66 -1.48
CA ILE A 338 6.19 19.29 -0.95
C ILE A 338 7.14 19.25 0.25
N MET A 339 8.37 19.75 0.13
CA MET A 339 9.33 19.76 1.22
C MET A 339 8.84 20.53 2.46
N ALA A 340 8.19 21.69 2.26
CA ALA A 340 7.60 22.45 3.35
C ALA A 340 6.47 21.66 4.04
N GLY A 341 5.62 20.98 3.28
CA GLY A 341 4.58 20.10 3.81
C GLY A 341 5.15 18.94 4.63
N TRP A 342 6.26 18.33 4.19
CA TRP A 342 6.97 17.31 4.95
C TRP A 342 7.56 17.84 6.25
N ILE A 343 8.15 19.04 6.24
CA ILE A 343 8.70 19.68 7.45
C ILE A 343 7.56 19.91 8.45
N ILE A 344 6.44 20.49 8.02
CA ILE A 344 5.26 20.75 8.88
C ILE A 344 4.60 19.45 9.36
N ALA A 345 4.72 18.34 8.62
CA ALA A 345 4.19 17.06 9.06
C ALA A 345 5.09 16.37 10.10
N ILE A 346 6.38 16.69 10.14
CA ILE A 346 7.36 16.11 11.05
C ILE A 346 7.50 16.93 12.34
N PHE A 347 7.30 18.25 12.27
CA PHE A 347 7.36 19.21 13.39
C PHE A 347 5.99 19.77 13.69
#